data_AF-A0A8J5LU59-F1
#
_entry.id   AF-A0A8J5LU59-F1
#
_cell.length_a   1.000
_cell.length_b   1.000
_cell.length_c   1.000
_cell.angle_alpha   90.00
_cell.angle_beta   90.00
_cell.angle_gamma   90.00
#
_symmetry.space_group_name_H-M   'P 1'
#
loop_
_entity.id
_entity.type
_entity.pdbx_description
1 polymer ?
#
loop_
_entity_poly.entity_id
_entity_poly.type
_entity_poly.pdbx_seq_one_letter_code
_entity_poly.pdbx_strand_id
1 'polypeptide(L)'
;MLKTMLACCKLYISESRNVHALELIEHAAKAHPEVVLINKFKDEVYNRVGYTIVSPLSHSDASPLRTAVFDMVKAAFEAIDLELHYGSHPRLGVVDHICFHPLAQATLPQVAEIAKSVACDIGKKLQAPIYLYGACHEGGRTLDSIRRKFGYFKPNSAGNQWTGSLKTEILELRPDVGPLQPPPSKGIVVVGATRWVDNYNVPVWCTDIDSVRRIASKVRERGGGLKSVQAMALSHAAGCIEVACNLLDPSITGADQVQSKVQRLAAEEGFKVGEGYFTDFSGEKITEMYLRSISFSCGRG
;
A
#
# COMPACT_ATOMS: atom_id res chain seq x y z
N MET A 1 -22.13 -15.64 20.44
CA MET A 1 -21.10 -15.67 19.38
C MET A 1 -19.86 -14.97 19.90
N LEU A 2 -18.71 -15.65 19.98
CA LEU A 2 -17.45 -15.00 20.28
C LEU A 2 -17.20 -13.92 19.22
N LYS A 3 -17.09 -12.66 19.66
CA LYS A 3 -16.78 -11.53 18.80
C LYS A 3 -15.39 -11.74 18.21
N THR A 4 -15.32 -12.05 16.92
CA THR A 4 -14.03 -12.25 16.24
C THR A 4 -13.38 -10.88 16.02
N MET A 5 -12.14 -10.72 16.46
CA MET A 5 -11.30 -9.55 16.17
C MET A 5 -10.29 -9.96 15.11
N LEU A 6 -10.25 -9.23 14.00
CA LEU A 6 -9.35 -9.52 12.89
C LEU A 6 -8.45 -8.32 12.63
N ALA A 7 -7.20 -8.61 12.29
CA ALA A 7 -6.27 -7.62 11.78
C ALA A 7 -5.99 -7.91 10.31
N CYS A 8 -6.10 -6.89 9.47
CA CYS A 8 -5.69 -6.92 8.08
C CYS A 8 -4.37 -6.18 7.93
N CYS A 9 -3.44 -6.74 7.15
CA CYS A 9 -2.24 -6.05 6.71
C CYS A 9 -2.21 -6.00 5.18
N LYS A 10 -2.02 -4.80 4.64
CA LYS A 10 -1.75 -4.56 3.23
C LYS A 10 -0.28 -4.25 3.06
N LEU A 11 0.45 -5.08 2.30
CA LEU A 11 1.85 -4.87 1.95
C LEU A 11 1.94 -4.46 0.49
N TYR A 12 2.73 -3.43 0.20
CA TYR A 12 3.01 -3.01 -1.16
C TYR A 12 4.50 -3.15 -1.46
N ILE A 13 4.82 -4.01 -2.42
CA ILE A 13 6.18 -4.36 -2.82
C ILE A 13 6.45 -3.79 -4.21
N SER A 14 7.60 -3.14 -4.37
CA SER A 14 8.11 -2.58 -5.63
C SER A 14 8.72 -3.69 -6.49
N GLU A 15 7.89 -4.65 -6.89
CA GLU A 15 8.21 -5.73 -7.83
C GLU A 15 6.91 -6.39 -8.28
N SER A 16 6.79 -6.76 -9.55
CA SER A 16 5.66 -7.56 -10.05
C SER A 16 6.00 -8.47 -11.23
N ARG A 17 7.25 -8.43 -11.71
CA ARG A 17 7.75 -9.13 -12.90
C ARG A 17 8.63 -10.33 -12.53
N ASN A 18 9.40 -10.24 -11.43
CA ASN A 18 10.20 -11.35 -10.92
C ASN A 18 9.32 -12.39 -10.22
N VAL A 19 8.86 -13.38 -10.98
CA VAL A 19 7.95 -14.44 -10.49
C VAL A 19 8.53 -15.17 -9.27
N HIS A 20 9.82 -15.50 -9.28
CA HIS A 20 10.46 -16.23 -8.19
C HIS A 20 10.47 -15.41 -6.88
N ALA A 21 10.78 -14.11 -6.96
CA ALA A 21 10.70 -13.23 -5.79
C ALA A 21 9.27 -13.16 -5.23
N LEU A 22 8.25 -13.08 -6.09
CA LEU A 22 6.86 -13.06 -5.66
C LEU A 22 6.46 -14.39 -4.97
N GLU A 23 6.88 -15.52 -5.51
CA GLU A 23 6.61 -16.84 -4.93
C GLU A 23 7.26 -17.00 -3.54
N LEU A 24 8.50 -16.53 -3.35
CA LEU A 24 9.15 -16.54 -2.05
C LEU A 24 8.39 -15.71 -1.00
N ILE A 25 7.92 -14.52 -1.38
CA ILE A 25 7.13 -13.64 -0.50
C ILE A 25 5.80 -14.30 -0.14
N GLU A 26 5.10 -14.88 -1.11
CA GLU A 26 3.83 -15.57 -0.85
C GLU A 26 4.02 -16.83 0.02
N HIS A 27 5.10 -17.57 -0.21
CA HIS A 27 5.42 -18.75 0.60
C HIS A 27 5.69 -18.37 2.05
N ALA A 28 6.41 -17.26 2.29
CA ALA A 28 6.63 -16.71 3.62
C ALA A 28 5.32 -16.41 4.36
N ALA A 29 4.29 -15.90 3.66
CA ALA A 29 2.97 -15.72 4.25
C ALA A 29 2.28 -17.07 4.57
N LYS A 30 2.30 -18.01 3.61
CA LYS A 30 1.64 -19.32 3.70
C LYS A 30 2.25 -20.24 4.76
N ALA A 31 3.47 -19.97 5.21
CA ALA A 31 4.12 -20.68 6.32
C ALA A 31 3.42 -20.46 7.67
N HIS A 32 2.51 -19.50 7.78
CA HIS A 32 1.77 -19.16 9.00
C HIS A 32 0.29 -19.58 8.88
N PRO A 33 -0.14 -20.70 9.51
CA PRO A 33 -1.49 -21.26 9.30
C PRO A 33 -2.65 -20.34 9.67
N GLU A 34 -2.45 -19.43 10.62
CA GLU A 34 -3.46 -18.47 11.08
C GLU A 34 -3.54 -17.22 10.18
N VAL A 35 -2.63 -17.08 9.21
CA VAL A 35 -2.57 -15.94 8.30
C VAL A 35 -3.04 -16.38 6.93
N VAL A 36 -4.09 -15.73 6.43
CA VAL A 36 -4.65 -16.02 5.11
C VAL A 36 -4.28 -14.90 4.15
N LEU A 37 -3.66 -15.24 3.03
CA LEU A 37 -3.50 -14.34 1.89
C LEU A 37 -4.82 -14.23 1.12
N ILE A 38 -5.52 -13.11 1.31
CA ILE A 38 -6.87 -12.87 0.77
C ILE A 38 -6.81 -12.34 -0.67
N ASN A 39 -5.85 -11.47 -0.96
CA ASN A 39 -5.70 -10.86 -2.27
C ASN A 39 -4.24 -10.64 -2.66
N LYS A 40 -3.97 -10.76 -3.96
CA LYS A 40 -2.74 -10.38 -4.64
C LYS A 40 -3.13 -9.52 -5.84
N PHE A 41 -2.85 -8.22 -5.77
CA PHE A 41 -3.02 -7.31 -6.88
C PHE A 41 -1.67 -7.03 -7.54
N LYS A 42 -1.44 -7.59 -8.73
CA LYS A 42 -0.18 -7.50 -9.47
C LYS A 42 -0.34 -6.53 -10.65
N ASP A 43 0.46 -5.47 -10.70
CA ASP A 43 0.50 -4.56 -11.84
C ASP A 43 1.92 -4.49 -12.44
N GLU A 44 2.06 -4.99 -13.66
CA GLU A 44 3.35 -5.08 -14.37
C GLU A 44 3.83 -3.75 -14.93
N VAL A 45 2.92 -2.82 -15.24
CA VAL A 45 3.26 -1.49 -15.75
C VAL A 45 3.81 -0.64 -14.61
N TYR A 46 3.11 -0.64 -13.48
CA TYR A 46 3.57 -0.01 -12.24
C TYR A 46 4.81 -0.67 -11.64
N ASN A 47 5.07 -1.92 -12.00
CA ASN A 47 6.08 -2.77 -11.36
C ASN A 47 5.89 -2.81 -9.83
N ARG A 48 4.65 -3.10 -9.41
CA ARG A 48 4.25 -3.12 -8.00
C ARG A 48 3.21 -4.22 -7.77
N VAL A 49 3.34 -4.91 -6.63
CA VAL A 49 2.34 -5.86 -6.16
C VAL A 49 1.81 -5.41 -4.80
N GLY A 50 0.49 -5.53 -4.60
CA GLY A 50 -0.18 -5.41 -3.32
C GLY A 50 -0.57 -6.79 -2.81
N TYR A 51 -0.25 -7.10 -1.57
CA TYR A 51 -0.72 -8.29 -0.86
C TYR A 51 -1.63 -7.87 0.30
N THR A 52 -2.76 -8.56 0.42
CA THR A 52 -3.70 -8.36 1.54
C THR A 52 -3.79 -9.65 2.33
N ILE A 53 -3.28 -9.63 3.55
CA ILE A 53 -3.29 -10.77 4.47
C ILE A 53 -4.14 -10.46 5.70
N VAL A 54 -4.80 -11.48 6.26
CA VAL A 54 -5.68 -11.36 7.42
C VAL A 54 -5.38 -12.46 8.43
N SER A 55 -5.48 -12.12 9.70
CA SER A 55 -5.25 -13.01 10.84
C SER A 55 -6.19 -12.65 11.98
N PRO A 56 -6.50 -13.58 12.90
CA PRO A 56 -7.09 -13.24 14.18
C PRO A 56 -6.16 -12.32 14.95
N LEU A 57 -6.74 -11.40 15.70
CA LEU A 57 -6.00 -10.55 16.61
C LEU A 57 -5.73 -11.33 17.90
N SER A 58 -4.46 -11.69 18.13
CA SER A 58 -4.00 -12.22 19.42
C SER A 58 -3.42 -11.06 20.26
N HIS A 59 -3.77 -11.01 21.54
CA HIS A 59 -3.21 -10.09 22.51
C HIS A 59 -1.84 -10.54 23.06
N SER A 60 -1.32 -11.69 22.61
CA SER A 60 0.02 -12.14 23.00
C SER A 60 1.12 -11.49 22.14
N ASP A 61 2.33 -11.42 22.67
CA ASP A 61 3.54 -10.98 21.95
C ASP A 61 3.80 -11.76 20.64
N ALA A 62 3.21 -12.95 20.53
CA ALA A 62 3.27 -13.86 19.40
C ALA A 62 2.08 -13.68 18.44
N SER A 63 1.83 -12.46 17.96
CA SER A 63 0.83 -12.24 16.90
C SER A 63 1.26 -12.96 15.61
N PRO A 64 0.46 -13.89 15.05
CA PRO A 64 0.81 -14.59 13.80
C PRO A 64 1.01 -13.62 12.64
N LEU A 65 0.21 -12.55 12.60
CA LEU A 65 0.33 -11.49 11.61
C LEU A 65 1.67 -10.75 11.69
N ARG A 66 2.19 -10.51 12.90
CA ARG A 66 3.50 -9.86 13.08
C ARG A 66 4.61 -10.69 12.43
N THR A 67 4.64 -11.98 12.74
CA THR A 67 5.67 -12.89 12.22
C THR A 67 5.56 -13.06 10.71
N ALA A 68 4.35 -13.26 10.18
CA ALA A 68 4.14 -13.38 8.74
C ALA A 68 4.54 -12.12 7.98
N VAL A 69 4.16 -10.93 8.44
CA VAL A 69 4.58 -9.67 7.81
C VAL A 69 6.11 -9.53 7.84
N PHE A 70 6.74 -9.84 8.97
CA PHE A 70 8.20 -9.79 9.07
C PHE A 70 8.87 -10.74 8.08
N ASP A 71 8.40 -11.99 7.97
CA ASP A 71 8.97 -12.99 7.07
C ASP A 71 8.74 -12.64 5.59
N MET A 72 7.57 -12.08 5.24
CA MET A 72 7.31 -11.55 3.90
C MET A 72 8.27 -10.40 3.54
N VAL A 73 8.51 -9.47 4.47
CA VAL A 73 9.44 -8.35 4.28
C VAL A 73 10.87 -8.86 4.15
N LYS A 74 11.27 -9.83 4.97
CA LYS A 74 12.58 -10.47 4.88
C LYS A 74 12.78 -11.12 3.51
N ALA A 75 11.82 -11.94 3.06
CA ALA A 75 11.86 -12.58 1.75
C ALA A 75 11.94 -11.54 0.61
N ALA A 76 11.20 -10.44 0.70
CA ALA A 76 11.26 -9.36 -0.28
C ALA A 76 12.65 -8.71 -0.34
N PHE A 77 13.27 -8.41 0.81
CA PHE A 77 14.61 -7.83 0.88
C PHE A 77 15.73 -8.79 0.45
N GLU A 78 15.53 -10.09 0.55
CA GLU A 78 16.50 -11.10 0.10
C GLU A 78 16.40 -11.35 -1.41
N ALA A 79 15.21 -11.20 -2.00
CA ALA A 79 14.95 -11.57 -3.39
C ALA A 79 14.93 -10.39 -4.38
N ILE A 80 14.82 -9.15 -3.90
CA ILE A 80 14.63 -7.95 -4.73
C ILE A 80 15.72 -6.93 -4.43
N ASP A 81 16.34 -6.42 -5.50
CA ASP A 81 17.27 -5.31 -5.45
C ASP A 81 16.61 -4.04 -6.03
N LEU A 82 16.37 -3.04 -5.18
CA LEU A 82 15.76 -1.77 -5.57
C LEU A 82 16.61 -1.00 -6.59
N GLU A 83 17.92 -1.21 -6.64
CA GLU A 83 18.80 -0.51 -7.59
C GLU A 83 18.49 -0.91 -9.04
N LEU A 84 17.98 -2.14 -9.23
CA LEU A 84 17.56 -2.68 -10.51
C LEU A 84 16.09 -2.39 -10.83
N HIS A 85 15.33 -1.86 -9.87
CA HIS A 85 13.89 -1.59 -10.04
C HIS A 85 13.65 -0.43 -11.00
N TYR A 86 12.67 -0.63 -11.89
CA TYR A 86 12.06 0.46 -12.65
C TYR A 86 10.55 0.25 -12.82
N GLY A 87 9.79 1.33 -12.74
CA GLY A 87 8.32 1.30 -12.91
C GLY A 87 7.73 2.69 -13.03
N SER A 88 6.45 2.77 -13.41
CA SER A 88 5.72 4.04 -13.46
C SER A 88 5.00 4.40 -12.15
N HIS A 89 5.01 3.52 -11.16
CA HIS A 89 4.48 3.82 -9.83
C HIS A 89 5.59 4.39 -8.93
N PRO A 90 5.31 5.51 -8.23
CA PRO A 90 6.17 6.02 -7.17
C PRO A 90 6.54 4.96 -6.12
N ARG A 91 7.78 5.02 -5.61
CA ARG A 91 8.25 4.12 -4.54
C ARG A 91 9.42 4.70 -3.76
N LEU A 92 9.52 4.33 -2.49
CA LEU A 92 10.60 4.69 -1.57
C LEU A 92 11.52 3.52 -1.21
N GLY A 93 11.05 2.28 -1.39
CA GLY A 93 11.77 1.06 -1.01
C GLY A 93 11.27 -0.18 -1.74
N VAL A 94 11.95 -1.31 -1.55
CA VAL A 94 11.49 -2.65 -1.99
C VAL A 94 10.13 -2.92 -1.37
N VAL A 95 10.02 -2.74 -0.04
CA VAL A 95 8.74 -2.71 0.65
C VAL A 95 8.38 -1.24 0.86
N ASP A 96 7.62 -0.69 -0.07
CA ASP A 96 7.31 0.75 -0.09
C ASP A 96 6.42 1.14 1.09
N HIS A 97 5.41 0.32 1.37
CA HIS A 97 4.31 0.69 2.24
C HIS A 97 3.68 -0.54 2.89
N ILE A 98 3.53 -0.51 4.21
CA ILE A 98 2.80 -1.51 5.00
C ILE A 98 1.70 -0.78 5.78
N CYS A 99 0.45 -1.22 5.65
CA CYS A 99 -0.67 -0.64 6.36
C CYS A 99 -1.51 -1.69 7.08
N PHE A 100 -1.72 -1.48 8.37
CA PHE A 100 -2.59 -2.30 9.19
C PHE A 100 -3.97 -1.65 9.30
N HIS A 101 -5.01 -2.47 9.21
CA HIS A 101 -6.40 -2.04 9.33
C HIS A 101 -7.15 -2.93 10.32
N PRO A 102 -7.95 -2.35 11.23
CA PRO A 102 -8.84 -3.13 12.07
C PRO A 102 -9.99 -3.69 11.23
N LEU A 103 -10.33 -4.95 11.44
CA LEU A 103 -11.49 -5.62 10.85
C LEU A 103 -12.38 -6.24 11.94
N ALA A 104 -13.64 -6.48 11.58
CA ALA A 104 -14.67 -6.97 12.50
C ALA A 104 -14.73 -6.14 13.79
N GLN A 105 -14.45 -6.73 14.95
CA GLN A 105 -14.51 -6.04 16.26
C GLN A 105 -13.16 -5.49 16.73
N ALA A 106 -12.09 -5.59 15.91
CA ALA A 106 -10.80 -5.02 16.26
C ALA A 106 -10.84 -3.49 16.25
N THR A 107 -9.95 -2.88 17.03
CA THR A 107 -9.82 -1.42 17.13
C THR A 107 -8.52 -0.95 16.49
N LEU A 108 -8.50 0.31 16.05
CA LEU A 108 -7.33 0.93 15.46
C LEU A 108 -6.08 0.90 16.38
N PRO A 109 -6.18 1.18 17.69
CA PRO A 109 -5.04 1.07 18.60
C PRO A 109 -4.44 -0.35 18.66
N GLN A 110 -5.29 -1.39 18.68
CA GLN A 110 -4.82 -2.78 18.74
C GLN A 110 -3.99 -3.16 17.51
N VAL A 111 -4.43 -2.79 16.30
CA VAL A 111 -3.64 -3.07 15.09
C VAL A 111 -2.41 -2.16 14.96
N ALA A 112 -2.45 -0.95 15.53
CA ALA A 112 -1.29 -0.06 15.59
C ALA A 112 -0.17 -0.61 16.46
N GLU A 113 -0.48 -1.32 17.54
CA GLU A 113 0.50 -2.00 18.39
C GLU A 113 1.25 -3.10 17.62
N ILE A 114 0.52 -3.92 16.86
CA ILE A 114 1.13 -4.95 15.99
C ILE A 114 2.03 -4.29 14.94
N ALA A 115 1.54 -3.23 14.29
CA ALA A 115 2.29 -2.50 13.27
C ALA A 115 3.60 -1.89 13.81
N LYS A 116 3.57 -1.31 15.03
CA LYS A 116 4.77 -0.80 15.72
C LYS A 116 5.76 -1.91 16.05
N SER A 117 5.28 -3.07 16.48
CA SER A 117 6.11 -4.24 16.76
C SER A 117 6.80 -4.77 15.50
N VAL A 118 6.07 -4.87 14.39
CA VAL A 118 6.62 -5.21 13.07
C VAL A 118 7.68 -4.19 12.63
N ALA A 119 7.38 -2.90 12.74
CA ALA A 119 8.35 -1.84 12.43
C ALA A 119 9.63 -1.97 13.27
N CYS A 120 9.50 -2.27 14.56
CA CYS A 120 10.62 -2.51 15.48
C CYS A 120 11.48 -3.69 15.00
N ASP A 121 10.86 -4.81 14.64
CA ASP A 121 11.57 -5.99 14.13
C ASP A 121 12.28 -5.72 12.82
N ILE A 122 11.61 -5.11 11.83
CA ILE A 122 12.21 -4.80 10.53
C ILE A 122 13.40 -3.85 10.72
N GLY A 123 13.22 -2.77 11.48
CA GLY A 123 14.27 -1.78 11.70
C GLY A 123 15.49 -2.34 12.41
N LYS A 124 15.29 -3.21 13.42
CA LYS A 124 16.39 -3.81 14.20
C LYS A 124 17.05 -4.99 13.52
N LYS A 125 16.26 -5.91 12.94
CA LYS A 125 16.77 -7.19 12.43
C LYS A 125 17.13 -7.12 10.94
N LEU A 126 16.39 -6.34 10.16
CA LEU A 126 16.60 -6.22 8.71
C LEU A 126 17.35 -4.94 8.32
N GLN A 127 17.66 -4.08 9.30
CA GLN A 127 18.46 -2.87 9.16
C GLN A 127 17.89 -1.91 8.08
N ALA A 128 16.56 -1.77 8.04
CA ALA A 128 15.88 -0.84 7.15
C ALA A 128 15.38 0.39 7.93
N PRO A 129 15.54 1.62 7.40
CA PRO A 129 14.95 2.81 8.01
C PRO A 129 13.43 2.77 7.92
N ILE A 130 12.75 2.93 9.06
CA ILE A 130 11.29 2.85 9.16
C ILE A 130 10.69 4.21 9.50
N TYR A 131 9.64 4.56 8.75
CA TYR A 131 8.82 5.73 9.01
C TYR A 131 7.39 5.32 9.38
N LEU A 132 7.01 5.58 10.63
CA LEU A 132 5.68 5.35 11.17
C LEU A 132 4.68 6.41 10.72
N TYR A 133 3.41 6.07 10.53
CA TYR A 133 2.35 7.06 10.24
C TYR A 133 0.99 6.63 10.79
N GLY A 134 0.02 7.53 10.73
CA GLY A 134 -1.34 7.27 11.23
C GLY A 134 -1.31 6.98 12.73
N ALA A 135 -2.05 5.97 13.17
CA ALA A 135 -2.10 5.58 14.59
C ALA A 135 -0.78 5.02 15.13
N CYS A 136 0.20 4.73 14.27
CA CYS A 136 1.52 4.28 14.70
C CYS A 136 2.45 5.43 15.13
N HIS A 137 2.11 6.68 14.81
CA HIS A 137 2.95 7.83 15.13
C HIS A 137 2.22 8.80 16.05
N GLU A 138 2.82 9.18 17.17
CA GLU A 138 2.17 9.99 18.22
C GLU A 138 1.65 11.33 17.69
N GLY A 139 2.42 12.01 16.85
CA GLY A 139 2.00 13.26 16.20
C GLY A 139 1.01 13.10 15.04
N GLY A 140 0.49 11.89 14.79
CA GLY A 140 -0.53 11.64 13.77
C GLY A 140 -0.14 11.99 12.33
N ARG A 141 1.16 11.95 12.00
CA ARG A 141 1.63 12.33 10.66
C ARG A 141 1.04 11.40 9.59
N THR A 142 0.74 11.95 8.42
CA THR A 142 0.10 11.20 7.34
C THR A 142 1.11 10.54 6.41
N LEU A 143 0.70 9.49 5.70
CA LEU A 143 1.53 8.81 4.70
C LEU A 143 2.02 9.77 3.60
N ASP A 144 1.14 10.63 3.10
CA ASP A 144 1.47 11.60 2.06
C ASP A 144 2.46 12.69 2.54
N SER A 145 2.48 12.99 3.85
CA SER A 145 3.47 13.91 4.42
C SER A 145 4.89 13.34 4.39
N ILE A 146 5.04 12.04 4.71
CA ILE A 146 6.32 11.31 4.64
C ILE A 146 6.77 11.20 3.18
N ARG A 147 5.87 10.73 2.31
CA ARG A 147 6.13 10.59 0.86
C ARG A 147 6.60 11.90 0.23
N ARG A 148 6.03 13.05 0.62
CA ARG A 148 6.49 14.36 0.14
C ARG A 148 7.93 14.68 0.54
N LYS A 149 8.31 14.39 1.78
CA LYS A 149 9.68 14.66 2.28
C LYS A 149 10.73 13.86 1.51
N PHE A 150 10.40 12.65 1.06
CA PHE A 150 11.30 11.79 0.29
C PHE A 150 11.12 11.89 -1.23
N GLY A 151 10.47 12.96 -1.72
CA GLY A 151 10.36 13.19 -3.17
C GLY A 151 9.50 12.16 -3.94
N TYR A 152 8.69 11.36 -3.26
CA TYR A 152 7.88 10.27 -3.84
C TYR A 152 7.08 10.69 -5.09
N PHE A 153 6.52 11.90 -5.07
CA PHE A 153 5.64 12.40 -6.12
C PHE A 153 6.37 13.02 -7.32
N LYS A 154 7.70 12.93 -7.36
CA LYS A 154 8.52 13.39 -8.48
C LYS A 154 9.32 12.19 -9.02
N PRO A 155 9.19 11.86 -10.31
CA PRO A 155 10.02 10.82 -10.92
C PRO A 155 11.50 11.24 -10.84
N ASN A 156 12.38 10.25 -10.70
CA ASN A 156 13.83 10.45 -10.60
C ASN A 156 14.58 10.09 -11.89
N SER A 157 13.84 9.79 -12.96
CA SER A 157 14.33 9.47 -14.31
C SER A 157 13.55 10.23 -15.37
N ALA A 158 13.94 10.07 -16.64
CA ALA A 158 13.27 10.71 -17.77
C ALA A 158 11.79 10.27 -17.88
N GLY A 159 10.93 11.20 -18.28
CA GLY A 159 9.49 10.96 -18.38
C GLY A 159 8.81 10.80 -17.02
N ASN A 160 7.94 9.80 -16.90
CA ASN A 160 7.17 9.50 -15.69
C ASN A 160 7.59 8.16 -15.06
N GLN A 161 8.90 7.88 -15.09
CA GLN A 161 9.47 6.65 -14.58
C GLN A 161 10.28 6.88 -13.30
N TRP A 162 10.22 5.89 -12.44
CA TRP A 162 11.02 5.79 -11.24
C TRP A 162 12.03 4.66 -11.42
N THR A 163 13.32 4.95 -11.33
CA THR A 163 14.43 3.99 -11.52
C THR A 163 15.40 3.99 -10.34
N GLY A 164 15.82 2.81 -9.88
CA GLY A 164 16.83 2.66 -8.84
C GLY A 164 16.45 3.19 -7.45
N SER A 165 17.42 3.28 -6.54
CA SER A 165 17.21 3.68 -5.16
C SER A 165 17.08 5.20 -4.97
N LEU A 166 16.84 5.63 -3.72
CA LEU A 166 16.97 7.04 -3.34
C LEU A 166 18.44 7.46 -3.49
N LYS A 167 18.72 8.57 -4.19
CA LYS A 167 20.09 9.08 -4.43
C LYS A 167 20.74 9.74 -3.20
N THR A 168 20.32 9.36 -2.00
CA THR A 168 20.66 10.06 -0.76
C THR A 168 21.32 9.09 0.22
N GLU A 169 22.56 9.38 0.60
CA GLU A 169 23.32 8.57 1.55
C GLU A 169 22.84 8.75 3.01
N ILE A 170 22.32 9.93 3.36
CA ILE A 170 21.85 10.27 4.72
C ILE A 170 20.45 10.88 4.66
N LEU A 171 19.49 10.28 5.36
CA LEU A 171 18.11 10.76 5.39
C LEU A 171 18.00 12.05 6.22
N GLU A 172 17.49 13.12 5.60
CA GLU A 172 17.27 14.40 6.29
C GLU A 172 16.26 14.29 7.44
N LEU A 173 15.25 13.44 7.26
CA LEU A 173 14.30 13.10 8.31
C LEU A 173 14.79 11.86 9.04
N ARG A 174 15.03 11.97 10.35
CA ARG A 174 15.39 10.82 11.19
C ARG A 174 14.28 9.73 11.15
N PRO A 175 14.61 8.47 10.88
CA PRO A 175 13.68 7.34 10.99
C PRO A 175 13.19 7.17 12.43
N ASP A 176 11.97 6.67 12.61
CA ASP A 176 11.47 6.35 13.96
C ASP A 176 12.09 5.06 14.48
N VAL A 177 12.45 4.14 13.58
CA VAL A 177 13.17 2.89 13.89
C VAL A 177 14.19 2.62 12.80
N GLY A 178 15.33 2.02 13.18
CA GLY A 178 16.35 1.56 12.24
C GLY A 178 17.46 2.60 11.98
N PRO A 179 18.39 2.29 11.07
CA PRO A 179 19.54 3.13 10.79
C PRO A 179 19.16 4.40 10.02
N LEU A 180 19.98 5.44 10.10
CA LEU A 180 19.80 6.70 9.35
C LEU A 180 20.16 6.56 7.86
N GLN A 181 21.02 5.60 7.54
CA GLN A 181 21.48 5.33 6.18
C GLN A 181 20.65 4.19 5.59
N PRO A 182 19.90 4.42 4.50
CA PRO A 182 19.15 3.38 3.83
C PRO A 182 20.10 2.50 3.02
N PRO A 183 20.04 1.16 3.13
CA PRO A 183 20.71 0.29 2.16
C PRO A 183 20.14 0.57 0.76
N PRO A 184 20.96 0.92 -0.25
CA PRO A 184 20.48 1.26 -1.59
C PRO A 184 19.57 0.18 -2.20
N SER A 185 19.92 -1.09 -2.01
CA SER A 185 19.13 -2.24 -2.47
C SER A 185 17.77 -2.42 -1.79
N LYS A 186 17.52 -1.75 -0.65
CA LYS A 186 16.27 -1.85 0.13
C LYS A 186 15.44 -0.57 0.12
N GLY A 187 16.08 0.60 0.16
CA GLY A 187 15.43 1.89 0.38
C GLY A 187 14.88 2.04 1.81
N ILE A 188 13.74 2.72 1.94
CA ILE A 188 13.06 2.93 3.23
C ILE A 188 11.69 2.26 3.24
N VAL A 189 11.17 1.96 4.43
CA VAL A 189 9.84 1.36 4.60
C VAL A 189 8.93 2.30 5.37
N VAL A 190 7.71 2.50 4.87
CA VAL A 190 6.69 3.29 5.56
C VAL A 190 5.65 2.35 6.16
N VAL A 191 5.48 2.38 7.49
CA VAL A 191 4.58 1.47 8.23
C VAL A 191 3.54 2.27 8.97
N GLY A 192 2.27 1.87 8.91
CA GLY A 192 1.24 2.57 9.65
C GLY A 192 0.02 1.72 9.93
N ALA A 193 -0.89 2.33 10.67
CA ALA A 193 -2.20 1.78 10.96
C ALA A 193 -3.25 2.87 10.75
N THR A 194 -4.31 2.55 10.01
CA THR A 194 -5.41 3.48 9.70
C THR A 194 -6.75 2.78 9.76
N ARG A 195 -7.84 3.55 9.71
CA ARG A 195 -9.16 3.02 9.33
C ARG A 195 -9.09 2.41 7.92
N TRP A 196 -10.16 1.71 7.54
CA TRP A 196 -10.23 1.06 6.23
C TRP A 196 -10.08 2.08 5.09
N VAL A 197 -9.30 1.72 4.07
CA VAL A 197 -9.05 2.53 2.87
C VAL A 197 -9.28 1.66 1.65
N ASP A 198 -10.09 2.15 0.72
CA ASP A 198 -10.27 1.55 -0.60
C ASP A 198 -9.41 2.28 -1.63
N ASN A 199 -8.87 1.53 -2.58
CA ASN A 199 -8.09 2.07 -3.69
C ASN A 199 -8.89 1.88 -4.97
N TYR A 200 -9.17 2.97 -5.68
CA TYR A 200 -9.97 2.98 -6.89
C TYR A 200 -9.25 3.78 -7.98
N ASN A 201 -8.93 3.14 -9.09
CA ASN A 201 -8.23 3.76 -10.20
C ASN A 201 -9.21 4.05 -11.33
N VAL A 202 -9.19 5.28 -11.85
CA VAL A 202 -10.01 5.66 -13.01
C VAL A 202 -9.09 5.92 -14.20
N PRO A 203 -9.14 5.08 -15.24
CA PRO A 203 -8.18 5.16 -16.32
C PRO A 203 -8.67 6.18 -17.39
N VAL A 204 -7.79 7.09 -17.85
CA VAL A 204 -8.08 8.23 -18.76
C VAL A 204 -7.23 8.15 -20.03
N TRP A 205 -7.86 8.17 -21.21
CA TRP A 205 -7.19 7.91 -22.50
C TRP A 205 -6.59 9.19 -23.05
N CYS A 206 -5.35 9.45 -22.66
CA CYS A 206 -4.54 10.56 -23.14
C CYS A 206 -3.05 10.31 -22.90
N THR A 207 -2.20 11.14 -23.49
CA THR A 207 -0.74 11.15 -23.27
C THR A 207 -0.26 12.34 -22.45
N ASP A 208 -1.16 13.29 -22.15
CA ASP A 208 -0.85 14.51 -21.41
C ASP A 208 -1.04 14.29 -19.90
N ILE A 209 0.05 13.94 -19.23
CA ILE A 209 0.02 13.73 -17.77
C ILE A 209 -0.27 15.01 -17.00
N ASP A 210 0.10 16.18 -17.51
CA ASP A 210 -0.12 17.43 -16.77
C ASP A 210 -1.59 17.79 -16.72
N SER A 211 -2.33 17.51 -17.80
CA SER A 211 -3.79 17.60 -17.79
C SER A 211 -4.42 16.63 -16.80
N VAL A 212 -3.97 15.38 -16.72
CA VAL A 212 -4.49 14.43 -15.73
C VAL A 212 -4.06 14.78 -14.30
N ARG A 213 -2.90 15.39 -14.10
CA ARG A 213 -2.48 15.95 -12.79
C ARG A 213 -3.43 17.06 -12.34
N ARG A 214 -3.89 17.93 -13.24
CA ARG A 214 -4.91 18.95 -12.94
C ARG A 214 -6.24 18.31 -12.56
N ILE A 215 -6.67 17.29 -13.31
CA ILE A 215 -7.88 16.49 -12.99
C ILE A 215 -7.75 15.88 -11.59
N ALA A 216 -6.69 15.12 -11.31
CA ALA A 216 -6.45 14.49 -10.01
C ALA A 216 -6.41 15.51 -8.86
N SER A 217 -5.87 16.72 -9.10
CA SER A 217 -5.89 17.79 -8.11
C SER A 217 -7.31 18.28 -7.81
N LYS A 218 -8.19 18.40 -8.80
CA LYS A 218 -9.61 18.77 -8.63
C LYS A 218 -10.49 17.63 -8.06
N VAL A 219 -10.00 16.38 -8.11
CA VAL A 219 -10.68 15.21 -7.53
C VAL A 219 -10.41 15.09 -6.03
N ARG A 220 -9.16 15.26 -5.60
CA ARG A 220 -8.77 15.07 -4.19
C ARG A 220 -9.20 16.21 -3.27
N GLU A 221 -9.46 15.88 -2.01
CA GLU A 221 -9.91 16.84 -0.99
C GLU A 221 -8.97 18.03 -0.85
N ARG A 222 -7.66 17.78 -0.82
CA ARG A 222 -6.63 18.83 -0.68
C ARG A 222 -6.72 19.90 -1.77
N GLY A 223 -7.24 19.58 -2.96
CA GLY A 223 -7.46 20.53 -4.04
C GLY A 223 -8.89 21.07 -4.13
N GLY A 224 -9.68 20.94 -3.07
CA GLY A 224 -11.09 21.36 -3.03
C GLY A 224 -12.06 20.34 -3.65
N GLY A 225 -11.61 19.10 -3.87
CA GLY A 225 -12.40 18.04 -4.46
C GLY A 225 -13.29 17.28 -3.46
N LEU A 226 -13.43 15.98 -3.69
CA LEU A 226 -14.26 15.10 -2.87
C LEU A 226 -13.64 14.89 -1.48
N LYS A 227 -14.47 14.87 -0.44
CA LYS A 227 -14.04 14.66 0.94
C LYS A 227 -13.46 13.25 1.12
N SER A 228 -12.44 13.12 1.96
CA SER A 228 -11.77 11.84 2.26
C SER A 228 -11.21 11.14 1.01
N VAL A 229 -10.84 11.91 -0.03
CA VAL A 229 -10.20 11.38 -1.24
C VAL A 229 -8.79 11.96 -1.40
N GLN A 230 -7.82 11.08 -1.56
CA GLN A 230 -6.52 11.41 -2.13
C GLN A 230 -6.46 10.92 -3.57
N ALA A 231 -5.83 11.68 -4.45
CA ALA A 231 -5.68 11.30 -5.85
C ALA A 231 -4.34 11.77 -6.43
N MET A 232 -3.81 10.99 -7.36
CA MET A 232 -2.65 11.35 -8.17
C MET A 232 -2.79 10.81 -9.59
N ALA A 233 -2.11 11.45 -10.54
CA ALA A 233 -2.01 10.97 -11.91
C ALA A 233 -0.81 10.03 -12.02
N LEU A 234 -1.03 8.84 -12.59
CA LEU A 234 0.01 7.84 -12.81
C LEU A 234 0.00 7.41 -14.28
N SER A 235 1.17 7.45 -14.93
CA SER A 235 1.29 6.88 -16.28
C SER A 235 1.11 5.37 -16.20
N HIS A 236 0.23 4.84 -17.04
CA HIS A 236 0.01 3.41 -17.20
C HIS A 236 0.37 3.00 -18.64
N ALA A 237 -0.29 1.99 -19.19
CA ALA A 237 -0.07 1.49 -20.54
C ALA A 237 -0.07 2.61 -21.60
N ALA A 238 0.46 2.33 -22.79
CA ALA A 238 0.57 3.32 -23.85
C ALA A 238 -0.78 4.03 -24.14
N GLY A 239 -0.79 5.37 -24.04
CA GLY A 239 -1.99 6.19 -24.23
C GLY A 239 -2.98 6.20 -23.06
N CYS A 240 -2.59 5.66 -21.89
CA CYS A 240 -3.41 5.60 -20.68
C CYS A 240 -2.69 6.25 -19.50
N ILE A 241 -3.42 7.12 -18.79
CA ILE A 241 -2.99 7.69 -17.53
C ILE A 241 -4.12 7.50 -16.53
N GLU A 242 -3.82 6.97 -15.36
CA GLU A 242 -4.82 6.74 -14.33
C GLU A 242 -4.90 7.91 -13.37
N VAL A 243 -6.13 8.28 -13.00
CA VAL A 243 -6.40 8.98 -11.76
C VAL A 243 -6.51 7.93 -10.67
N ALA A 244 -5.39 7.63 -10.01
CA ALA A 244 -5.33 6.68 -8.91
C ALA A 244 -5.81 7.34 -7.62
N CYS A 245 -6.87 6.80 -7.01
CA CYS A 245 -7.51 7.38 -5.83
C CYS A 245 -7.41 6.45 -4.62
N ASN A 246 -7.11 7.05 -3.46
CA ASN A 246 -7.33 6.41 -2.16
C ASN A 246 -8.57 7.05 -1.53
N LEU A 247 -9.61 6.24 -1.28
CA LEU A 247 -10.80 6.59 -0.51
C LEU A 247 -10.49 6.34 0.97
N LEU A 248 -10.09 7.40 1.67
CA LEU A 248 -9.65 7.33 3.07
C LEU A 248 -10.78 6.99 4.04
N ASP A 249 -12.01 7.30 3.64
CA ASP A 249 -13.24 6.90 4.34
C ASP A 249 -14.32 6.57 3.30
N PRO A 250 -14.46 5.29 2.91
CA PRO A 250 -15.44 4.84 1.92
C PRO A 250 -16.90 5.06 2.34
N SER A 251 -17.17 5.35 3.62
CA SER A 251 -18.52 5.72 4.08
C SER A 251 -18.91 7.15 3.73
N ILE A 252 -17.92 8.02 3.43
CA ILE A 252 -18.13 9.42 3.05
C ILE A 252 -18.17 9.57 1.53
N THR A 253 -17.21 8.97 0.84
CA THR A 253 -17.10 9.06 -0.63
C THR A 253 -16.89 7.68 -1.24
N GLY A 254 -17.80 7.30 -2.13
CA GLY A 254 -17.75 6.05 -2.89
C GLY A 254 -17.04 6.16 -4.25
N ALA A 255 -16.78 5.02 -4.86
CA ALA A 255 -16.16 4.93 -6.18
C ALA A 255 -17.01 5.53 -7.30
N ASP A 256 -18.34 5.46 -7.19
CA ASP A 256 -19.30 6.07 -8.12
C ASP A 256 -19.14 7.61 -8.20
N GLN A 257 -18.92 8.25 -7.05
CA GLN A 257 -18.68 9.69 -6.96
C GLN A 257 -17.32 10.06 -7.57
N VAL A 258 -16.28 9.25 -7.32
CA VAL A 258 -14.96 9.43 -7.93
C VAL A 258 -15.04 9.27 -9.45
N GLN A 259 -15.66 8.18 -9.93
CA GLN A 259 -15.86 7.89 -11.34
C GLN A 259 -16.56 9.05 -12.06
N SER A 260 -17.70 9.51 -11.51
CA SER A 260 -18.49 10.60 -12.07
C SER A 260 -17.70 11.92 -12.09
N LYS A 261 -16.94 12.21 -11.03
CA LYS A 261 -16.11 13.42 -10.94
C LYS A 261 -14.99 13.41 -11.97
N VAL A 262 -14.29 12.30 -12.14
CA VAL A 262 -13.22 12.13 -13.14
C VAL A 262 -13.79 12.24 -14.55
N GLN A 263 -14.89 11.55 -14.85
CA GLN A 263 -15.57 11.61 -16.15
C GLN A 263 -15.93 13.05 -16.54
N ARG A 264 -16.55 13.81 -15.62
CA ARG A 264 -16.91 15.21 -15.87
C ARG A 264 -15.68 16.08 -16.14
N LEU A 265 -14.64 15.97 -15.32
CA LEU A 265 -13.42 16.76 -15.46
C LEU A 265 -12.61 16.39 -16.72
N ALA A 266 -12.59 15.13 -17.09
CA ALA A 266 -11.94 14.66 -18.31
C ALA A 266 -12.70 15.11 -19.57
N ALA A 267 -14.04 15.11 -19.52
CA ALA A 267 -14.87 15.62 -20.62
C ALA A 267 -14.65 17.12 -20.88
N GLU A 268 -14.42 17.93 -19.83
CA GLU A 268 -14.03 19.34 -19.96
C GLU A 268 -12.72 19.53 -20.73
N GLU A 269 -11.80 18.57 -20.66
CA GLU A 269 -10.51 18.56 -21.36
C GLU A 269 -10.56 17.72 -22.67
N GLY A 270 -11.73 17.19 -23.04
CA GLY A 270 -11.93 16.39 -24.26
C GLY A 270 -11.40 14.95 -24.23
N PHE A 271 -11.08 14.41 -23.05
CA PHE A 271 -10.55 13.05 -22.90
C PHE A 271 -11.65 12.00 -22.71
N LYS A 272 -11.38 10.78 -23.19
CA LYS A 272 -12.21 9.60 -22.90
C LYS A 272 -11.78 8.97 -21.57
N VAL A 273 -12.74 8.45 -20.83
CA VAL A 273 -12.52 7.80 -19.52
C VAL A 273 -13.05 6.38 -19.56
N GLY A 274 -12.24 5.43 -19.10
CA GLY A 274 -12.64 4.03 -18.94
C GLY A 274 -13.45 3.79 -17.67
N GLU A 275 -13.95 2.58 -17.51
CA GLU A 275 -14.52 2.13 -16.25
C GLU A 275 -13.41 2.00 -15.20
N GLY A 276 -13.57 2.67 -14.07
CA GLY A 276 -12.62 2.56 -12.98
C GLY A 276 -12.78 1.24 -12.23
N TYR A 277 -11.72 0.82 -11.55
CA TYR A 277 -11.66 -0.48 -10.89
C TYR A 277 -11.00 -0.37 -9.51
N PHE A 278 -11.38 -1.27 -8.60
CA PHE A 278 -10.72 -1.39 -7.31
C PHE A 278 -9.47 -2.27 -7.43
N THR A 279 -8.42 -1.92 -6.68
CA THR A 279 -7.21 -2.77 -6.59
C THR A 279 -7.29 -3.80 -5.46
N ASP A 280 -8.33 -3.75 -4.65
CA ASP A 280 -8.57 -4.67 -3.54
C ASP A 280 -10.07 -4.84 -3.27
N PHE A 281 -10.41 -5.80 -2.42
CA PHE A 281 -11.78 -6.00 -1.96
C PHE A 281 -12.13 -5.04 -0.80
N SER A 282 -13.43 -4.85 -0.54
CA SER A 282 -13.89 -4.09 0.62
C SER A 282 -13.54 -4.80 1.94
N GLY A 283 -13.47 -4.04 3.04
CA GLY A 283 -13.17 -4.60 4.36
C GLY A 283 -14.16 -5.66 4.83
N GLU A 284 -15.45 -5.48 4.49
CA GLU A 284 -16.50 -6.48 4.73
C GLU A 284 -16.24 -7.77 3.95
N LYS A 285 -15.96 -7.64 2.64
CA LYS A 285 -15.70 -8.80 1.77
C LYS A 285 -14.47 -9.58 2.21
N ILE A 286 -13.41 -8.88 2.60
CA ILE A 286 -12.17 -9.47 3.12
C ILE A 286 -12.43 -10.24 4.42
N THR A 287 -13.23 -9.66 5.32
CA THR A 287 -13.65 -10.31 6.57
C THR A 287 -14.42 -11.61 6.27
N GLU A 288 -15.38 -11.58 5.34
CA GLU A 288 -16.13 -12.77 4.92
C GLU A 288 -15.21 -13.85 4.32
N MET A 289 -14.30 -13.46 3.43
CA MET A 289 -13.37 -14.39 2.77
C MET A 289 -12.46 -15.08 3.78
N TYR A 290 -11.96 -14.34 4.76
CA TYR A 290 -11.17 -14.91 5.85
C TYR A 290 -11.96 -15.93 6.65
N LEU A 291 -13.16 -15.57 7.13
CA LEU A 291 -14.02 -16.45 7.93
C LEU A 291 -14.40 -17.73 7.17
N ARG A 292 -14.68 -17.64 5.87
CA ARG A 292 -14.93 -18.82 5.02
C ARG A 292 -13.69 -19.70 4.93
N SER A 293 -12.52 -19.12 4.72
CA SER A 293 -11.26 -19.86 4.56
C SER A 293 -10.93 -20.71 5.79
N ILE A 294 -11.12 -20.16 7.00
CA ILE A 294 -10.86 -20.91 8.24
C ILE A 294 -11.93 -21.96 8.56
N SER A 295 -13.19 -21.75 8.16
CA SER A 295 -14.24 -22.77 8.32
C SER A 295 -13.99 -24.01 7.46
N PHE A 296 -13.47 -23.84 6.24
CA PHE A 296 -13.11 -24.97 5.37
C PHE A 296 -11.92 -25.78 5.90
N SER A 297 -10.99 -25.15 6.61
CA SER A 297 -9.83 -25.83 7.21
C SER A 297 -10.22 -26.66 8.44
N CYS A 298 -11.23 -26.21 9.22
CA CYS A 298 -11.68 -26.90 10.43
C CYS A 298 -12.58 -28.13 10.14
N GLY A 299 -13.21 -28.18 8.96
CA GLY A 299 -14.09 -29.30 8.56
C GLY A 299 -13.41 -30.50 7.89
N ARG A 300 -12.07 -30.54 7.85
CA ARG A 300 -11.29 -31.67 7.30
C ARG A 300 -10.48 -32.43 8.37
N GLY A 301 -10.75 -32.18 9.66
CA GLY A 301 -10.14 -32.86 10.80
C GLY A 301 -10.96 -34.05 11.28
#